data_AF-A0A9E5EYX5-F1
#
_entry.id   AF-A0A9E5EYX5-F1
#
_cell.length_a   1.000
_cell.length_b   1.000
_cell.length_c   1.000
_cell.angle_alpha   90.00
_cell.angle_beta   90.00
_cell.angle_gamma   90.00
#
_symmetry.space_group_name_H-M   'P 1'
#
loop_
_entity.id
_entity.type
_entity.pdbx_description
1 polymer ?
#
loop_
_entity_poly.entity_id
_entity_poly.type
_entity_poly.pdbx_seq_one_letter_code
_entity_poly.pdbx_strand_id
1 'polypeptide(L)'
;RGKDVEKAWTFFSKWGAVGYGYFNEFAIPNIPADQKESVTAFLKKLEPTIAKLAKITASDLIPAMKDAQIAFVLDGKLGSKQWSAMLPKSKKDLYVPEPAFILGISDAAKFGAAIKGYREGINQIIKDAAGFDPTGTLAAIKIPAPEEKALKEGKAYFYPIPMLEDISKKIQPAAVVGPNFSAITFSFEHAERLLNKTPLTSEVAKLAGIEKNLAGFCIFDNTALMGMINPWVEFGFEMMPPGIDEAFGVKKQVKTFFEVLGTCKGTVCTTFMEDGIWVNHSISVWKDLE
;
A
#
# COMPACT_ATOMS: atom_id res chain seq x y z
N ARG A 1 26.25 -11.25 2.30
CA ARG A 1 25.52 -11.24 3.60
C ARG A 1 25.99 -10.11 4.52
N GLY A 2 27.23 -10.06 5.05
CA GLY A 2 27.71 -8.85 5.77
C GLY A 2 27.99 -7.63 4.88
N LYS A 3 28.47 -7.86 3.64
CA LYS A 3 28.78 -6.82 2.64
C LYS A 3 27.56 -6.08 2.08
N ASP A 4 26.34 -6.59 2.27
CA ASP A 4 25.13 -6.01 1.69
C ASP A 4 24.52 -4.93 2.60
N VAL A 5 24.67 -5.08 3.92
CA VAL A 5 24.27 -4.06 4.91
C VAL A 5 25.17 -2.83 4.81
N GLU A 6 26.47 -3.03 4.63
CA GLU A 6 27.44 -1.94 4.44
C GLU A 6 27.21 -1.20 3.11
N LYS A 7 26.86 -1.93 2.03
CA LYS A 7 26.43 -1.33 0.76
C LYS A 7 25.12 -0.58 0.87
N ALA A 8 24.12 -1.12 1.58
CA ALA A 8 22.83 -0.45 1.80
C ALA A 8 23.02 0.82 2.64
N TRP A 9 23.85 0.79 3.69
CA TRP A 9 24.23 1.97 4.47
C TRP A 9 25.00 2.99 3.63
N THR A 10 25.96 2.56 2.81
CA THR A 10 26.70 3.46 1.92
C THR A 10 25.78 4.07 0.87
N PHE A 11 24.80 3.33 0.36
CA PHE A 11 23.80 3.82 -0.58
C PHE A 11 22.84 4.83 0.07
N PHE A 12 22.28 4.52 1.25
CA PHE A 12 21.39 5.43 1.97
C PHE A 12 22.10 6.66 2.53
N SER A 13 23.31 6.53 3.06
CA SER A 13 24.12 7.67 3.50
C SER A 13 24.55 8.53 2.31
N LYS A 14 24.86 7.93 1.15
CA LYS A 14 25.04 8.64 -0.11
C LYS A 14 23.77 9.39 -0.52
N TRP A 15 22.58 8.79 -0.47
CA TRP A 15 21.34 9.48 -0.84
C TRP A 15 20.87 10.51 0.19
N GLY A 16 21.12 10.28 1.48
CA GLY A 16 20.91 11.28 2.54
C GLY A 16 21.88 12.46 2.41
N ALA A 17 23.15 12.20 2.08
CA ALA A 17 24.14 13.23 1.77
C ALA A 17 23.84 13.93 0.43
N VAL A 18 23.29 13.23 -0.57
CA VAL A 18 22.84 13.80 -1.84
C VAL A 18 21.58 14.64 -1.63
N GLY A 19 20.63 14.22 -0.80
CA GLY A 19 19.44 15.01 -0.44
C GLY A 19 19.80 16.26 0.37
N TYR A 20 20.71 16.13 1.34
CA TYR A 20 21.31 17.26 2.06
C TYR A 20 22.13 18.16 1.12
N GLY A 21 22.83 17.56 0.15
CA GLY A 21 23.56 18.25 -0.92
C GLY A 21 22.64 19.06 -1.82
N TYR A 22 21.56 18.46 -2.32
CA TYR A 22 20.54 19.16 -3.11
C TYR A 22 19.88 20.30 -2.32
N PHE A 23 19.64 20.10 -1.04
CA PHE A 23 19.10 21.15 -0.18
C PHE A 23 20.10 22.30 0.04
N ASN A 24 21.37 22.00 0.30
CA ASN A 24 22.41 23.02 0.47
C ASN A 24 22.80 23.73 -0.84
N GLU A 25 22.78 23.03 -1.97
CA GLU A 25 23.23 23.52 -3.27
C GLU A 25 22.12 24.26 -4.02
N PHE A 26 20.86 23.84 -3.87
CA PHE A 26 19.74 24.42 -4.63
C PHE A 26 18.69 25.10 -3.76
N ALA A 27 18.46 24.66 -2.52
CA ALA A 27 17.46 25.32 -1.66
C ALA A 27 18.08 26.54 -0.96
N ILE A 28 19.21 26.40 -0.27
CA ILE A 28 19.83 27.47 0.52
C ILE A 28 20.20 28.74 -0.28
N PRO A 29 20.76 28.66 -1.50
CA PRO A 29 21.11 29.85 -2.27
C PRO A 29 19.89 30.65 -2.74
N ASN A 30 18.72 29.99 -2.83
CA ASN A 30 17.47 30.59 -3.27
C ASN A 30 16.59 31.09 -2.11
N ILE A 31 17.05 30.96 -0.86
CA ILE A 31 16.36 31.52 0.29
C ILE A 31 16.54 33.04 0.28
N PRO A 32 15.45 33.82 0.39
CA PRO A 32 15.51 35.27 0.55
C PRO A 32 16.50 35.68 1.65
N ALA A 33 17.29 36.73 1.41
CA ALA A 33 18.39 37.10 2.30
C ALA A 33 17.94 37.36 3.75
N ASP A 34 16.72 37.86 3.92
CA ASP A 34 16.03 38.12 5.20
C ASP A 34 15.61 36.84 5.94
N GLN A 35 15.55 35.69 5.28
CA GLN A 35 15.17 34.40 5.87
C GLN A 35 16.34 33.44 6.04
N LYS A 36 17.49 33.74 5.41
CA LYS A 36 18.65 32.84 5.33
C LYS A 36 19.23 32.48 6.70
N GLU A 37 19.29 33.43 7.62
CA GLU A 37 19.79 33.20 8.99
C GLU A 37 18.84 32.30 9.79
N SER A 38 17.53 32.55 9.73
CA SER A 38 16.48 31.74 10.37
C SER A 38 16.49 30.30 9.86
N VAL A 39 16.56 30.10 8.54
CA VAL A 39 16.61 28.75 7.95
C VAL A 39 17.92 28.04 8.30
N THR A 40 19.06 28.74 8.27
CA THR A 40 20.34 28.13 8.66
C THR A 40 20.35 27.70 10.12
N ALA A 41 19.79 28.52 11.02
CA ALA A 41 19.64 28.18 12.43
C ALA A 41 18.71 26.98 12.64
N PHE A 42 17.61 26.92 11.90
CA PHE A 42 16.69 25.79 11.90
C PHE A 42 17.37 24.49 11.45
N LEU A 43 18.09 24.50 10.32
CA LEU A 43 18.80 23.32 9.81
C LEU A 43 19.83 22.78 10.82
N LYS A 44 20.63 23.67 11.44
CA LYS A 44 21.56 23.27 12.51
C LYS A 44 20.84 22.62 13.68
N LYS A 45 19.65 23.12 14.04
CA LYS A 45 18.82 22.54 15.09
C LYS A 45 18.27 21.16 14.71
N LEU A 46 18.07 20.87 13.43
CA LEU A 46 17.61 19.57 12.94
C LEU A 46 18.70 18.49 12.89
N GLU A 47 19.98 18.86 12.80
CA GLU A 47 21.10 17.91 12.67
C GLU A 47 21.06 16.75 13.67
N PRO A 48 20.84 16.97 14.99
CA PRO A 48 20.79 15.87 15.96
C PRO A 48 19.61 14.92 15.69
N THR A 49 18.45 15.47 15.30
CA THR A 49 17.26 14.68 14.99
C THR A 49 17.46 13.87 13.72
N ILE A 50 18.06 14.46 12.69
CA ILE A 50 18.42 13.75 11.44
C ILE A 50 19.41 12.62 11.73
N ALA A 51 20.46 12.89 12.53
CA ALA A 51 21.44 11.87 12.92
C ALA A 51 20.79 10.72 13.70
N LYS A 52 19.85 11.02 14.59
CA LYS A 52 19.06 10.00 15.31
C LYS A 52 18.22 9.16 14.34
N LEU A 53 17.52 9.79 13.39
CA LEU A 53 16.72 9.08 12.39
C LEU A 53 17.60 8.20 11.48
N ALA A 54 18.76 8.69 11.06
CA ALA A 54 19.73 7.91 10.30
C ALA A 54 20.20 6.67 11.08
N LYS A 55 20.47 6.82 12.38
CA LYS A 55 20.82 5.70 13.26
C LYS A 55 19.69 4.67 13.35
N ILE A 56 18.45 5.10 13.55
CA ILE A 56 17.26 4.22 13.55
C ILE A 56 17.17 3.44 12.23
N THR A 57 17.36 4.11 11.09
CA THR A 57 17.39 3.44 9.78
C THR A 57 18.43 2.33 9.74
N ALA A 58 19.65 2.61 10.22
CA ALA A 58 20.78 1.70 10.16
C ALA A 58 20.66 0.50 11.11
N SER A 59 20.25 0.76 12.35
CA SER A 59 20.27 -0.25 13.42
C SER A 59 18.98 -1.08 13.47
N ASP A 60 17.86 -0.46 13.09
CA ASP A 60 16.53 -1.03 13.33
C ASP A 60 15.83 -1.34 12.01
N LEU A 61 15.62 -0.34 11.13
CA LEU A 61 14.82 -0.51 9.91
C LEU A 61 15.47 -1.48 8.91
N ILE A 62 16.71 -1.19 8.46
CA ILE A 62 17.38 -2.00 7.44
C ILE A 62 17.53 -3.46 7.90
N PRO A 63 17.97 -3.76 9.14
CA PRO A 63 18.08 -5.14 9.61
C PRO A 63 16.73 -5.85 9.76
N ALA A 64 15.64 -5.11 9.96
CA ALA A 64 14.30 -5.67 10.07
C ALA A 64 13.65 -5.98 8.72
N MET A 65 14.20 -5.51 7.61
CA MET A 65 13.66 -5.76 6.27
C MET A 65 14.18 -7.09 5.70
N LYS A 66 13.32 -7.83 5.02
CA LYS A 66 13.66 -9.10 4.36
C LYS A 66 14.10 -8.84 2.92
N ASP A 67 15.33 -8.34 2.75
CA ASP A 67 15.93 -8.00 1.45
C ASP A 67 15.08 -7.04 0.60
N ALA A 68 14.32 -6.14 1.26
CA ALA A 68 13.40 -5.20 0.63
C ALA A 68 12.37 -5.85 -0.32
N GLN A 69 11.94 -7.08 -0.03
CA GLN A 69 10.84 -7.72 -0.75
C GLN A 69 9.58 -6.84 -0.65
N ILE A 70 8.98 -6.52 -1.79
CA ILE A 70 7.74 -5.76 -1.87
C ILE A 70 6.68 -6.56 -2.60
N ALA A 71 5.42 -6.33 -2.26
CA ALA A 71 4.29 -6.83 -3.02
C ALA A 71 3.15 -5.81 -3.04
N PHE A 72 2.34 -5.91 -4.07
CA PHE A 72 1.07 -5.21 -4.19
C PHE A 72 -0.02 -6.25 -4.33
N VAL A 73 -1.10 -6.11 -3.56
CA VAL A 73 -2.29 -6.95 -3.66
C VAL A 73 -3.49 -6.04 -3.89
N LEU A 74 -4.31 -6.39 -4.88
CA LEU A 74 -5.61 -5.79 -5.10
C LEU A 74 -6.67 -6.85 -4.84
N ASP A 75 -7.36 -6.76 -3.71
CA ASP A 75 -8.44 -7.68 -3.33
C ASP A 75 -9.81 -7.06 -3.66
N GLY A 76 -10.84 -7.89 -3.82
CA GLY A 76 -12.18 -7.48 -4.22
C GLY A 76 -13.26 -8.01 -3.28
N LYS A 77 -12.98 -8.12 -1.98
CA LYS A 77 -13.86 -8.77 -0.98
C LYS A 77 -14.64 -7.80 -0.11
N LEU A 78 -14.26 -6.52 -0.08
CA LEU A 78 -14.99 -5.49 0.64
C LEU A 78 -16.31 -5.16 -0.07
N GLY A 79 -17.37 -5.78 0.43
CA GLY A 79 -18.74 -5.65 -0.09
C GLY A 79 -19.63 -4.79 0.79
N SER A 80 -20.52 -4.02 0.16
CA SER A 80 -21.65 -3.39 0.82
C SER A 80 -22.86 -3.35 -0.09
N LYS A 81 -24.06 -3.53 0.48
CA LYS A 81 -25.32 -3.30 -0.25
C LYS A 81 -25.59 -1.82 -0.50
N GLN A 82 -24.89 -0.92 0.22
CA GLN A 82 -25.06 0.52 0.08
C GLN A 82 -23.77 1.23 0.48
N TRP A 83 -23.19 1.97 -0.46
CA TRP A 83 -21.93 2.73 -0.30
C TRP A 83 -22.14 4.22 -0.05
N SER A 84 -23.39 4.69 -0.06
CA SER A 84 -23.75 6.05 0.30
C SER A 84 -25.25 6.08 0.57
N ALA A 85 -25.68 6.93 1.51
CA ALA A 85 -27.11 7.20 1.71
C ALA A 85 -27.78 7.76 0.44
N MET A 86 -27.02 8.36 -0.47
CA MET A 86 -27.50 8.88 -1.75
C MET A 86 -27.74 7.79 -2.81
N LEU A 87 -27.23 6.58 -2.60
CA LEU A 87 -27.44 5.45 -3.51
C LEU A 87 -28.59 4.58 -3.00
N PRO A 88 -29.45 4.05 -3.88
CA PRO A 88 -30.42 3.05 -3.48
C PRO A 88 -29.68 1.80 -2.97
N LYS A 89 -30.37 1.04 -2.11
CA LYS A 89 -29.83 -0.21 -1.59
C LYS A 89 -29.84 -1.28 -2.68
N SER A 90 -28.68 -1.87 -2.96
CA SER A 90 -28.54 -2.98 -3.89
C SER A 90 -29.07 -4.29 -3.31
N LYS A 91 -29.53 -5.19 -4.18
CA LYS A 91 -29.93 -6.57 -3.81
C LYS A 91 -28.73 -7.43 -3.43
N LYS A 92 -27.59 -7.24 -4.12
CA LYS A 92 -26.31 -7.94 -3.91
C LYS A 92 -25.29 -7.01 -3.28
N ASP A 93 -24.25 -7.57 -2.67
CA ASP A 93 -23.11 -6.77 -2.25
C ASP A 93 -22.39 -6.20 -3.47
N LEU A 94 -22.11 -4.90 -3.42
CA LEU A 94 -21.29 -4.19 -4.38
C LEU A 94 -19.87 -4.16 -3.83
N TYR A 95 -18.93 -4.78 -4.54
CA TYR A 95 -17.56 -4.93 -4.07
C TYR A 95 -16.65 -3.80 -4.56
N VAL A 96 -15.84 -3.24 -3.68
CA VAL A 96 -14.85 -2.22 -4.06
C VAL A 96 -13.42 -2.79 -3.98
N PRO A 97 -12.50 -2.26 -4.78
CA PRO A 97 -11.09 -2.66 -4.71
C PRO A 97 -10.48 -2.32 -3.35
N GLU A 98 -9.75 -3.28 -2.79
CA GLU A 98 -8.97 -3.14 -1.57
C GLU A 98 -7.48 -3.27 -1.91
N PRO A 99 -6.76 -2.16 -2.10
CA PRO A 99 -5.33 -2.21 -2.30
C PRO A 99 -4.61 -2.53 -0.98
N ALA A 100 -3.49 -3.25 -1.08
CA ALA A 100 -2.52 -3.38 -0.04
C ALA A 100 -1.09 -3.31 -0.59
N PHE A 101 -0.25 -2.57 0.12
CA PHE A 101 1.18 -2.49 -0.14
C PHE A 101 1.90 -3.25 0.96
N ILE A 102 2.70 -4.23 0.57
CA ILE A 102 3.33 -5.18 1.46
C ILE A 102 4.85 -4.99 1.38
N LEU A 103 5.48 -5.03 2.55
CA LEU A 103 6.92 -5.04 2.72
C LEU A 103 7.31 -6.29 3.52
N GLY A 104 8.21 -7.09 2.98
CA GLY A 104 8.79 -8.24 3.67
C GLY A 104 9.64 -7.79 4.85
N ILE A 105 9.39 -8.38 6.01
CA ILE A 105 10.15 -8.11 7.24
C ILE A 105 10.70 -9.42 7.82
N SER A 106 11.84 -9.33 8.47
CA SER A 106 12.53 -10.42 9.16
C SER A 106 12.45 -10.29 10.68
N ASP A 107 12.19 -9.08 11.19
CA ASP A 107 12.09 -8.77 12.62
C ASP A 107 10.99 -7.74 12.89
N ALA A 108 9.82 -8.22 13.31
CA ALA A 108 8.66 -7.38 13.59
C ALA A 108 8.89 -6.39 14.73
N ALA A 109 9.69 -6.74 15.74
CA ALA A 109 9.94 -5.90 16.89
C ALA A 109 10.83 -4.70 16.51
N LYS A 110 11.92 -4.95 15.78
CA LYS A 110 12.77 -3.89 15.23
C LYS A 110 12.03 -3.01 14.24
N PHE A 111 11.21 -3.60 13.37
CA PHE A 111 10.39 -2.83 12.42
C PHE A 111 9.46 -1.88 13.17
N GLY A 112 8.69 -2.38 14.14
CA GLY A 112 7.81 -1.57 14.97
C GLY A 112 8.55 -0.46 15.74
N ALA A 113 9.72 -0.78 16.30
CA ALA A 113 10.57 0.20 16.98
C ALA A 113 11.06 1.31 16.02
N ALA A 114 11.45 0.96 14.81
CA ALA A 114 11.90 1.92 13.80
C ALA A 114 10.78 2.89 13.41
N ILE A 115 9.58 2.38 13.11
CA ILE A 115 8.41 3.20 12.76
C ILE A 115 8.02 4.14 13.91
N LYS A 116 8.01 3.64 15.15
CA LYS A 116 7.82 4.48 16.34
C LYS A 116 8.87 5.58 16.43
N GLY A 117 10.14 5.23 16.21
CA GLY A 117 11.26 6.16 16.21
C GLY A 117 11.13 7.27 15.16
N TYR A 118 10.68 6.95 13.94
CA TYR A 118 10.40 7.96 12.91
C TYR A 118 9.28 8.92 13.31
N ARG A 119 8.17 8.41 13.84
CA ARG A 119 7.06 9.26 14.31
C ARG A 119 7.51 10.22 15.40
N GLU A 120 8.31 9.75 16.35
CA GLU A 120 8.87 10.58 17.41
C GLU A 120 9.86 11.62 16.86
N GLY A 121 10.70 11.23 15.90
CA GLY A 121 11.59 12.16 15.21
C GLY A 121 10.85 13.24 14.43
N ILE A 122 9.78 12.89 13.69
CA ILE A 122 8.95 13.87 12.97
C ILE A 122 8.29 14.85 13.96
N ASN A 123 7.73 14.35 15.06
CA ASN A 123 7.19 15.23 16.11
C ASN A 123 8.24 16.17 16.70
N GLN A 124 9.49 15.71 16.83
CA GLN A 124 10.59 16.55 17.28
C GLN A 124 10.94 17.62 16.23
N ILE A 125 10.99 17.27 14.94
CA ILE A 125 11.19 18.23 13.84
C ILE A 125 10.09 19.30 13.86
N ILE A 126 8.82 18.91 14.00
CA ILE A 126 7.69 19.85 14.07
C ILE A 126 7.83 20.79 15.27
N LYS A 127 8.17 20.25 16.46
CA LYS A 127 8.42 21.04 17.66
C LYS A 127 9.57 22.03 17.47
N ASP A 128 10.65 21.60 16.81
CA ASP A 128 11.81 22.45 16.57
C ASP A 128 11.50 23.56 15.56
N ALA A 129 10.69 23.27 14.55
CA ALA A 129 10.19 24.20 13.54
C ALA A 129 9.20 25.22 14.10
N ALA A 130 8.38 24.82 15.08
CA ALA A 130 7.43 25.72 15.75
C ALA A 130 8.11 26.92 16.42
N GLY A 131 9.39 26.79 16.82
CA GLY A 131 10.17 27.92 17.34
C GLY A 131 10.54 28.99 16.31
N PHE A 132 10.30 28.72 15.02
CA PHE A 132 10.54 29.62 13.89
C PHE A 132 9.23 30.02 13.19
N ASP A 133 8.08 29.61 13.73
CA ASP A 133 6.76 29.91 13.16
C ASP A 133 6.11 31.09 13.87
N PRO A 134 6.07 32.29 13.26
CA PRO A 134 5.45 33.46 13.85
C PRO A 134 3.92 33.34 13.96
N THR A 135 3.29 32.38 13.27
CA THR A 135 1.84 32.16 13.31
C THR A 135 1.42 31.23 14.45
N GLY A 136 2.36 30.46 15.02
CA GLY A 136 2.09 29.45 16.04
C GLY A 136 1.31 28.23 15.54
N THR A 137 1.03 28.13 14.24
CA THR A 137 0.28 27.04 13.61
C THR A 137 0.99 25.70 13.79
N LEU A 138 2.31 25.66 13.64
CA LEU A 138 3.11 24.43 13.78
C LEU A 138 3.12 23.89 15.22
N ALA A 139 2.99 24.74 16.23
CA ALA A 139 2.94 24.32 17.63
C ALA A 139 1.70 23.49 17.95
N ALA A 140 0.61 23.67 17.18
CA ALA A 140 -0.62 22.91 17.31
C ALA A 140 -0.56 21.53 16.61
N ILE A 141 0.44 21.30 15.75
CA ILE A 141 0.56 20.05 14.99
C ILE A 141 1.33 19.03 15.83
N LYS A 142 0.70 17.87 16.06
CA LYS A 142 1.33 16.71 16.65
C LYS A 142 0.78 15.46 15.99
N ILE A 143 1.66 14.57 15.57
CA ILE A 143 1.29 13.24 15.07
C ILE A 143 1.10 12.33 16.29
N PRO A 144 -0.14 11.96 16.66
CA PRO A 144 -0.39 11.12 17.83
C PRO A 144 0.20 9.72 17.63
N ALA A 145 0.28 8.92 18.70
CA ALA A 145 0.50 7.50 18.52
C ALA A 145 -0.74 6.88 17.85
N PRO A 146 -0.59 5.90 16.94
CA PRO A 146 -1.73 5.20 16.38
C PRO A 146 -2.42 4.39 17.48
N GLU A 147 -3.71 4.13 17.29
CA GLU A 147 -4.42 3.09 18.04
C GLU A 147 -3.94 1.71 17.58
N GLU A 148 -4.00 0.74 18.50
CA GLU A 148 -3.59 -0.63 18.24
C GLU A 148 -4.80 -1.58 18.27
N LYS A 149 -4.85 -2.50 17.33
CA LYS A 149 -5.78 -3.63 17.33
C LYS A 149 -4.98 -4.93 17.20
N ALA A 150 -5.14 -5.83 18.17
CA ALA A 150 -4.62 -7.18 18.05
C ALA A 150 -5.41 -7.92 16.96
N LEU A 151 -4.70 -8.57 16.05
CA LEU A 151 -5.26 -9.46 15.04
C LEU A 151 -4.92 -10.91 15.42
N LYS A 152 -5.54 -11.88 14.75
CA LYS A 152 -5.21 -13.30 14.95
C LYS A 152 -3.71 -13.57 14.74
N GLU A 153 -3.11 -12.94 13.74
CA GLU A 153 -1.69 -13.03 13.43
C GLU A 153 -1.10 -11.61 13.31
N GLY A 154 -0.42 -11.13 14.34
CA GLY A 154 0.19 -9.80 14.33
C GLY A 154 -0.70 -8.69 14.89
N LYS A 155 -0.41 -7.44 14.50
CA LYS A 155 -1.08 -6.24 15.03
C LYS A 155 -1.38 -5.23 13.94
N ALA A 156 -2.51 -4.55 14.06
CA ALA A 156 -2.88 -3.39 13.25
C ALA A 156 -2.67 -2.10 14.05
N TYR A 157 -2.21 -1.06 13.36
CA TYR A 157 -1.97 0.29 13.84
C TYR A 157 -2.75 1.26 12.95
N PHE A 158 -3.63 2.08 13.52
CA PHE A 158 -4.53 2.93 12.74
C PHE A 158 -4.83 4.25 13.44
N TYR A 159 -5.35 5.21 12.68
CA TYR A 159 -5.96 6.43 13.21
C TYR A 159 -7.45 6.40 12.88
N PRO A 160 -8.36 6.58 13.85
CA PRO A 160 -9.78 6.65 13.58
C PRO A 160 -10.10 7.78 12.60
N ILE A 161 -11.02 7.53 11.67
CA ILE A 161 -11.49 8.53 10.70
C ILE A 161 -12.92 8.96 11.09
N PRO A 162 -13.12 10.14 11.73
CA PRO A 162 -14.40 10.53 12.30
C PRO A 162 -15.52 10.77 11.27
N MET A 163 -15.18 11.23 10.05
CA MET A 163 -16.16 11.70 9.07
C MET A 163 -16.93 10.60 8.31
N LEU A 164 -16.73 9.33 8.65
CA LEU A 164 -17.21 8.20 7.84
C LEU A 164 -18.16 7.25 8.58
N GLU A 165 -18.72 7.64 9.75
CA GLU A 165 -19.34 6.79 10.80
C GLU A 165 -20.09 5.48 10.45
N ASP A 166 -20.76 5.37 9.28
CA ASP A 166 -21.46 4.14 8.86
C ASP A 166 -20.67 3.24 7.88
N ILE A 167 -19.90 3.83 6.96
CA ILE A 167 -19.07 3.08 5.99
C ILE A 167 -17.61 2.96 6.45
N SER A 168 -17.19 3.84 7.37
CA SER A 168 -15.89 3.85 8.08
C SER A 168 -15.60 2.54 8.75
N LYS A 169 -16.61 1.88 9.32
CA LYS A 169 -16.40 0.65 10.08
C LYS A 169 -15.84 -0.45 9.20
N LYS A 170 -16.11 -0.40 7.88
CA LYS A 170 -15.52 -1.30 6.89
C LYS A 170 -14.26 -0.74 6.23
N ILE A 171 -14.16 0.60 6.10
CA ILE A 171 -12.99 1.29 5.53
C ILE A 171 -12.20 1.93 6.67
N GLN A 172 -11.25 1.16 7.19
CA GLN A 172 -10.32 1.62 8.21
C GLN A 172 -8.91 1.26 7.77
N PRO A 173 -8.23 2.18 7.07
CA PRO A 173 -6.85 1.95 6.68
C PRO A 173 -5.96 1.71 7.89
N ALA A 174 -5.07 0.74 7.79
CA ALA A 174 -4.22 0.33 8.88
C ALA A 174 -2.82 -0.05 8.37
N ALA A 175 -1.80 0.30 9.14
CA ALA A 175 -0.50 -0.32 9.04
C ALA A 175 -0.53 -1.61 9.87
N VAL A 176 -0.12 -2.72 9.27
CA VAL A 176 -0.21 -4.05 9.85
C VAL A 176 1.21 -4.59 9.96
N VAL A 177 1.54 -5.18 11.09
CA VAL A 177 2.83 -5.84 11.32
C VAL A 177 2.56 -7.28 11.70
N GLY A 178 2.86 -8.18 10.76
CA GLY A 178 2.81 -9.62 10.94
C GLY A 178 4.18 -10.22 11.29
N PRO A 179 4.30 -11.55 11.32
CA PRO A 179 5.56 -12.22 11.62
C PRO A 179 6.59 -12.12 10.47
N ASN A 180 6.14 -12.07 9.22
CA ASN A 180 7.01 -12.15 8.03
C ASN A 180 6.88 -10.95 7.07
N PHE A 181 5.85 -10.13 7.24
CA PHE A 181 5.65 -8.93 6.45
C PHE A 181 4.92 -7.85 7.25
N SER A 182 5.09 -6.61 6.81
CA SER A 182 4.21 -5.50 7.15
C SER A 182 3.37 -5.11 5.94
N ALA A 183 2.16 -4.63 6.14
CA ALA A 183 1.31 -4.14 5.06
C ALA A 183 0.62 -2.82 5.43
N ILE A 184 0.35 -1.99 4.44
CA ILE A 184 -0.67 -0.93 4.56
C ILE A 184 -1.91 -1.46 3.86
N THR A 185 -3.02 -1.55 4.60
CA THR A 185 -4.28 -2.12 4.11
C THR A 185 -5.41 -1.11 4.18
N PHE A 186 -6.49 -1.37 3.44
CA PHE A 186 -7.68 -0.53 3.36
C PHE A 186 -8.74 -0.85 4.44
N SER A 187 -8.72 -2.07 4.97
CA SER A 187 -9.62 -2.57 6.02
C SER A 187 -8.88 -3.53 6.96
N PHE A 188 -9.47 -3.80 8.13
CA PHE A 188 -8.95 -4.81 9.07
C PHE A 188 -9.18 -6.23 8.55
N GLU A 189 -10.32 -6.47 7.89
CA GLU A 189 -10.63 -7.76 7.29
C GLU A 189 -9.64 -8.11 6.19
N HIS A 190 -9.20 -7.13 5.38
CA HIS A 190 -8.14 -7.34 4.40
C HIS A 190 -6.80 -7.66 5.06
N ALA A 191 -6.46 -6.97 6.16
CA ALA A 191 -5.28 -7.29 6.95
C ALA A 191 -5.29 -8.74 7.44
N GLU A 192 -6.39 -9.21 8.01
CA GLU A 192 -6.52 -10.58 8.49
C GLU A 192 -6.40 -11.60 7.37
N ARG A 193 -6.98 -11.34 6.19
CA ARG A 193 -6.85 -12.22 5.03
C ARG A 193 -5.41 -12.31 4.53
N LEU A 194 -4.68 -11.20 4.50
CA LEU A 194 -3.28 -11.18 4.08
C LEU A 194 -2.38 -11.93 5.06
N LEU A 195 -2.61 -11.76 6.36
CA LEU A 195 -1.80 -12.38 7.41
C LEU A 195 -2.05 -13.89 7.49
N ASN A 196 -3.30 -14.31 7.27
CA ASN A 196 -3.66 -15.71 7.28
C ASN A 196 -3.13 -16.43 6.03
N LYS A 197 -2.13 -17.28 6.21
CA LYS A 197 -1.51 -18.05 5.12
C LYS A 197 -2.55 -18.97 4.46
N THR A 198 -2.97 -18.63 3.24
CA THR A 198 -3.84 -19.45 2.41
C THR A 198 -3.10 -20.00 1.19
N PRO A 199 -3.30 -21.27 0.81
CA PRO A 199 -2.76 -21.79 -0.44
C PRO A 199 -3.31 -21.00 -1.63
N LEU A 200 -2.47 -20.77 -2.63
CA LEU A 200 -2.91 -20.15 -3.88
C LEU A 200 -3.70 -21.18 -4.69
N THR A 201 -5.02 -20.98 -4.83
CA THR A 201 -5.92 -21.96 -5.45
C THR A 201 -6.36 -21.64 -6.86
N SER A 202 -6.00 -20.46 -7.39
CA SER A 202 -6.39 -20.01 -8.74
C SER A 202 -5.94 -21.03 -9.80
N GLU A 203 -6.81 -21.34 -10.76
CA GLU A 203 -6.49 -22.29 -11.85
C GLU A 203 -5.29 -21.83 -12.66
N VAL A 204 -5.20 -20.53 -12.93
CA VAL A 204 -4.07 -19.90 -13.62
C VAL A 204 -2.78 -20.07 -12.81
N ALA A 205 -2.85 -19.93 -11.49
CA ALA A 205 -1.69 -20.10 -10.60
C ALA A 205 -1.15 -21.54 -10.59
N LYS A 206 -2.02 -22.54 -10.66
CA LYS A 206 -1.62 -23.96 -10.66
C LYS A 206 -0.75 -24.30 -11.87
N LEU A 207 -0.99 -23.63 -13.01
CA LEU A 207 -0.20 -23.81 -14.23
C LEU A 207 1.22 -23.24 -14.15
N ALA A 208 1.46 -22.26 -13.27
CA ALA A 208 2.77 -21.65 -13.10
C ALA A 208 3.79 -22.56 -12.41
N GLY A 209 3.36 -23.71 -11.85
CA GLY A 209 4.25 -24.66 -11.19
C GLY A 209 5.20 -23.96 -10.22
N ILE A 210 4.64 -23.24 -9.23
CA ILE A 210 5.38 -22.37 -8.29
C ILE A 210 6.30 -23.22 -7.41
N GLU A 211 7.38 -23.71 -7.99
CA GLU A 211 8.42 -24.48 -7.35
C GLU A 211 9.71 -23.66 -7.44
N LYS A 212 10.13 -23.14 -6.29
CA LYS A 212 11.43 -22.49 -5.96
C LYS A 212 11.46 -20.95 -5.97
N ASN A 213 12.58 -20.44 -5.47
CA ASN A 213 12.89 -19.03 -5.17
C ASN A 213 12.68 -18.11 -6.39
N LEU A 214 11.48 -17.55 -6.51
CA LEU A 214 11.17 -16.56 -7.52
C LEU A 214 11.80 -15.21 -7.15
N ALA A 215 12.34 -14.52 -8.14
CA ALA A 215 12.70 -13.11 -8.03
C ALA A 215 11.49 -12.18 -8.25
N GLY A 216 10.47 -12.65 -8.98
CA GLY A 216 9.22 -11.93 -9.18
C GLY A 216 8.06 -12.89 -9.44
N PHE A 217 6.88 -12.49 -8.95
CA PHE A 217 5.63 -13.20 -9.14
C PHE A 217 4.51 -12.18 -9.38
N CYS A 218 3.73 -12.38 -10.42
CA CYS A 218 2.52 -11.60 -10.69
C CYS A 218 1.41 -12.56 -11.06
N ILE A 219 0.22 -12.32 -10.51
CA ILE A 219 -0.98 -13.03 -10.91
C ILE A 219 -2.10 -12.01 -11.14
N PHE A 220 -2.78 -12.19 -12.26
CA PHE A 220 -4.01 -11.49 -12.60
C PHE A 220 -5.11 -12.53 -12.72
N ASP A 221 -6.06 -12.53 -11.77
CA ASP A 221 -7.23 -13.41 -11.78
C ASP A 221 -8.44 -12.63 -12.31
N ASN A 222 -8.72 -12.76 -13.60
CA ASN A 222 -9.82 -12.04 -14.24
C ASN A 222 -11.19 -12.58 -13.79
N THR A 223 -11.26 -13.86 -13.40
CA THR A 223 -12.50 -14.44 -12.87
C THR A 223 -12.90 -13.76 -11.57
N ALA A 224 -11.94 -13.55 -10.66
CA ALA A 224 -12.16 -12.79 -9.44
C ALA A 224 -12.50 -11.31 -9.75
N LEU A 225 -11.81 -10.68 -10.70
CA LEU A 225 -12.09 -9.30 -11.12
C LEU A 225 -13.52 -9.14 -11.65
N MET A 226 -13.97 -10.02 -12.54
CA MET A 226 -15.34 -10.00 -13.06
C MET A 226 -16.36 -10.26 -11.95
N GLY A 227 -16.06 -11.13 -10.99
CA GLY A 227 -16.89 -11.33 -9.79
C GLY A 227 -17.05 -10.06 -8.94
N MET A 228 -16.03 -9.20 -8.91
CA MET A 228 -16.09 -7.89 -8.26
C MET A 228 -16.91 -6.87 -9.06
N ILE A 229 -16.79 -6.86 -10.40
CA ILE A 229 -17.42 -5.85 -11.27
C ILE A 229 -18.89 -6.18 -11.59
N ASN A 230 -19.24 -7.44 -11.84
CA ASN A 230 -20.58 -7.83 -12.30
C ASN A 230 -21.74 -7.33 -11.40
N PRO A 231 -21.63 -7.34 -10.05
CA PRO A 231 -22.67 -6.78 -9.19
C PRO A 231 -22.93 -5.28 -9.44
N TRP A 232 -21.90 -4.50 -9.78
CA TRP A 232 -22.06 -3.08 -10.14
C TRP A 232 -22.77 -2.91 -11.47
N VAL A 233 -22.47 -3.76 -12.45
CA VAL A 233 -23.13 -3.74 -13.75
C VAL A 233 -24.63 -4.05 -13.60
N GLU A 234 -24.96 -5.08 -12.83
CA GLU A 234 -26.35 -5.43 -12.53
C GLU A 234 -27.07 -4.29 -11.79
N PHE A 235 -26.43 -3.70 -10.79
CA PHE A 235 -26.99 -2.56 -10.06
C PHE A 235 -27.22 -1.34 -10.97
N GLY A 236 -26.29 -1.06 -11.89
CA GLY A 236 -26.46 -0.02 -12.91
C GLY A 236 -27.67 -0.26 -13.83
N PHE A 237 -27.95 -1.51 -14.18
CA PHE A 237 -29.17 -1.86 -14.94
C PHE A 237 -30.45 -1.63 -14.14
N GLU A 238 -30.44 -1.87 -12.83
CA GLU A 238 -31.59 -1.61 -11.96
C GLU A 238 -31.87 -0.11 -11.79
N MET A 239 -30.84 0.72 -11.86
CA MET A 239 -30.97 2.18 -11.77
C MET A 239 -31.29 2.86 -13.11
N MET A 240 -31.37 2.08 -14.20
CA MET A 240 -31.57 2.62 -15.53
C MET A 240 -32.98 3.20 -15.70
N PRO A 241 -33.12 4.41 -16.30
CA PRO A 241 -34.45 4.96 -16.60
C PRO A 241 -35.26 4.05 -17.53
N PRO A 242 -36.60 4.00 -17.38
CA PRO A 242 -37.46 3.23 -18.28
C PRO A 242 -37.29 3.68 -19.75
N GLY A 243 -37.30 2.74 -20.70
CA GLY A 243 -37.23 3.02 -22.14
C GLY A 243 -35.82 3.07 -22.72
N ILE A 244 -34.76 3.19 -21.90
CA ILE A 244 -33.38 3.29 -22.39
C ILE A 244 -32.89 1.96 -22.95
N ASP A 245 -33.14 0.86 -22.25
CA ASP A 245 -32.72 -0.46 -22.70
C ASP A 245 -33.47 -0.89 -23.96
N GLU A 246 -34.77 -0.56 -24.04
CA GLU A 246 -35.61 -0.85 -25.20
C GLU A 246 -35.15 -0.07 -26.46
N ALA A 247 -34.72 1.19 -26.29
CA ALA A 247 -34.28 2.03 -27.39
C ALA A 247 -32.87 1.69 -27.90
N PHE A 248 -31.95 1.31 -27.01
CA PHE A 248 -30.53 1.18 -27.36
C PHE A 248 -29.96 -0.23 -27.16
N GLY A 249 -30.71 -1.17 -26.58
CA GLY A 249 -30.26 -2.53 -26.30
C GLY A 249 -29.06 -2.60 -25.35
N VAL A 250 -28.96 -1.65 -24.41
CA VAL A 250 -27.78 -1.42 -23.55
C VAL A 250 -27.40 -2.69 -22.79
N LYS A 251 -28.37 -3.38 -22.19
CA LYS A 251 -28.09 -4.60 -21.42
C LYS A 251 -27.44 -5.68 -22.27
N LYS A 252 -27.89 -5.86 -23.52
CA LYS A 252 -27.30 -6.85 -24.43
C LYS A 252 -25.86 -6.48 -24.78
N GLN A 253 -25.61 -5.23 -25.17
CA GLN A 253 -24.27 -4.78 -25.56
C GLN A 253 -23.27 -4.92 -24.40
N VAL A 254 -23.66 -4.49 -23.20
CA VAL A 254 -22.81 -4.59 -22.01
C VAL A 254 -22.56 -6.05 -21.63
N LYS A 255 -23.59 -6.92 -21.65
CA LYS A 255 -23.39 -8.36 -21.38
C LYS A 255 -22.42 -9.00 -22.36
N THR A 256 -22.59 -8.77 -23.67
CA THR A 256 -21.67 -9.27 -24.69
C THR A 256 -20.24 -8.78 -24.47
N PHE A 257 -20.06 -7.50 -24.12
CA PHE A 257 -18.73 -6.97 -23.78
C PHE A 257 -18.09 -7.70 -22.59
N PHE A 258 -18.84 -7.91 -21.51
CA PHE A 258 -18.33 -8.63 -20.32
C PHE A 258 -18.12 -10.13 -20.56
N GLU A 259 -18.92 -10.76 -21.43
CA GLU A 259 -18.69 -12.14 -21.91
C GLU A 259 -17.36 -12.24 -22.67
N VAL A 260 -17.10 -11.32 -23.60
CA VAL A 260 -15.83 -11.24 -24.33
C VAL A 260 -14.66 -11.02 -23.37
N LEU A 261 -14.76 -10.09 -22.43
CA LEU A 261 -13.72 -9.89 -21.41
C LEU A 261 -13.51 -11.13 -20.53
N GLY A 262 -14.58 -11.87 -20.22
CA GLY A 262 -14.56 -13.09 -19.42
C GLY A 262 -13.92 -14.31 -20.10
N THR A 263 -13.58 -14.22 -21.39
CA THR A 263 -12.82 -15.26 -22.11
C THR A 263 -11.42 -15.41 -21.51
N CYS A 264 -10.73 -14.30 -21.21
CA CYS A 264 -9.49 -14.32 -20.44
C CYS A 264 -9.81 -14.74 -19.01
N LYS A 265 -9.29 -15.88 -18.55
CA LYS A 265 -9.42 -16.32 -17.15
C LYS A 265 -8.37 -15.67 -16.25
N GLY A 266 -7.23 -15.33 -16.84
CA GLY A 266 -6.17 -14.62 -16.15
C GLY A 266 -4.80 -14.90 -16.74
N THR A 267 -3.80 -14.27 -16.12
CA THR A 267 -2.39 -14.41 -16.48
C THR A 267 -1.55 -14.59 -15.22
N VAL A 268 -0.53 -15.42 -15.31
CA VAL A 268 0.51 -15.56 -14.28
C VAL A 268 1.86 -15.34 -14.91
N CYS A 269 2.70 -14.55 -14.24
CA CYS A 269 4.07 -14.29 -14.65
C CYS A 269 5.02 -14.64 -13.51
N THR A 270 6.09 -15.37 -13.81
CA THR A 270 7.15 -15.71 -12.87
C THR A 270 8.49 -15.29 -13.44
N THR A 271 9.33 -14.68 -12.61
CA THR A 271 10.72 -14.34 -12.95
C THR A 271 11.66 -15.07 -12.01
N PHE A 272 12.66 -15.76 -12.55
CA PHE A 272 13.68 -16.47 -11.78
C PHE A 272 15.02 -16.45 -12.54
N MET A 273 16.09 -16.87 -11.86
CA MET A 273 17.42 -16.99 -12.45
C MET A 273 17.73 -18.46 -12.69
N GLU A 274 18.13 -18.79 -13.91
CA GLU A 274 18.53 -20.15 -14.34
C GLU A 274 19.87 -20.03 -15.07
N ASP A 275 20.89 -20.76 -14.61
CA ASP A 275 22.25 -20.75 -15.15
C ASP A 275 22.86 -19.34 -15.35
N GLY A 276 22.54 -18.41 -14.44
CA GLY A 276 23.02 -17.03 -14.46
C GLY A 276 22.25 -16.09 -15.40
N ILE A 277 21.20 -16.58 -16.04
CA ILE A 277 20.34 -15.82 -16.96
C ILE A 277 18.99 -15.57 -16.29
N TRP A 278 18.43 -14.37 -16.49
CA TRP A 278 17.08 -14.04 -16.06
C TRP A 278 16.07 -14.64 -17.02
N VAL A 279 15.19 -15.50 -16.50
CA VAL A 279 14.12 -16.15 -17.25
C VAL A 279 12.78 -15.58 -16.77
N ASN A 280 11.91 -15.25 -17.71
CA ASN A 280 10.53 -14.85 -17.45
C ASN A 280 9.58 -15.83 -18.15
N HIS A 281 8.68 -16.44 -17.38
CA HIS A 281 7.58 -17.25 -17.90
C HIS A 281 6.27 -16.51 -17.71
N SER A 282 5.45 -16.47 -18.76
CA SER A 282 4.10 -15.91 -18.73
C SER A 282 3.12 -16.93 -19.30
N ILE A 283 2.05 -17.21 -18.56
CA ILE A 283 0.98 -18.11 -18.98
C ILE A 283 -0.33 -17.34 -18.89
N SER A 284 -1.04 -17.24 -20.00
CA SER A 284 -2.40 -16.69 -20.06
C SER A 284 -3.39 -17.78 -20.41
N VAL A 285 -4.50 -17.84 -19.68
CA VAL A 285 -5.55 -18.84 -19.89
C VAL A 285 -6.75 -18.16 -20.52
N TRP A 286 -7.22 -18.72 -21.63
CA TRP A 286 -8.37 -18.26 -22.38
C TRP A 286 -9.39 -19.39 -22.49
N LYS A 287 -10.67 -19.07 -22.32
CA LYS A 287 -11.80 -19.96 -22.62
C LYS A 287 -12.54 -19.36 -23.82
N ASP A 288 -12.75 -20.18 -24.84
CA ASP A 288 -13.55 -19.80 -26.00
C ASP A 288 -14.98 -19.42 -25.60
N LEU A 289 -15.57 -18.52 -26.38
CA LEU A 289 -17.00 -18.23 -26.31
C LEU A 289 -17.76 -19.43 -26.88
N GLU A 290 -18.79 -19.87 -26.15
CA GLU A 290 -19.76 -20.86 -26.63
C GLU A 290 -20.85 -20.19 -27.47
#